data_AF-A0A3P7P7I6-F1
#
_entry.id   AF-A0A3P7P7I6-F1
#
_cell.length_a   1.000
_cell.length_b   1.000
_cell.length_c   1.000
_cell.angle_alpha   90.00
_cell.angle_beta   90.00
_cell.angle_gamma   90.00
#
_symmetry.space_group_name_H-M   'P 1'
#
loop_
_entity.id
_entity.type
_entity.pdbx_description
1 polymer ?
#
loop_
_entity_poly.entity_id
_entity_poly.type
_entity_poly.pdbx_seq_one_letter_code
_entity_poly.pdbx_strand_id
1 'polypeptide(L)' 'MHPFLLSCAYPFVSSASAPQLTTQRPPEYWCNIAYFELDQQVGELFKVPSHYTRVIVDGYTDPSSRNRFCLGQLSNVHR' A
#
# COMPACT_ATOMS: atom_id res chain seq x y z
N MET A 1 1.63 -20.34 -11.13
CA MET A 1 2.28 -19.61 -10.02
C MET A 1 1.48 -18.35 -9.78
N HIS A 2 0.63 -18.35 -8.75
CA HIS A 2 -0.26 -17.22 -8.48
C HIS A 2 0.54 -16.11 -7.80
N PRO A 3 0.66 -14.92 -8.40
CA PRO A 3 1.36 -13.81 -7.78
C PRO A 3 0.63 -13.45 -6.49
N PHE A 4 1.37 -13.36 -5.39
CA PHE A 4 0.84 -12.97 -4.08
C PHE A 4 0.34 -11.53 -4.17
N LEU A 5 -0.94 -11.35 -4.47
CA LEU A 5 -1.63 -10.07 -4.36
C LEU A 5 -1.82 -9.77 -2.88
N LEU A 6 -0.87 -9.05 -2.27
CA LEU A 6 -1.10 -8.52 -0.92
C LEU A 6 -2.06 -7.34 -1.07
N SER A 7 -3.31 -7.57 -0.70
CA SER A 7 -4.37 -6.56 -0.71
C SER A 7 -4.62 -6.12 0.72
N CYS A 8 -4.18 -4.92 1.09
CA CYS A 8 -4.54 -4.33 2.37
C CYS A 8 -5.75 -3.41 2.18
N ALA A 9 -6.79 -3.62 2.97
CA ALA A 9 -7.97 -2.76 3.00
C ALA A 9 -7.96 -1.97 4.31
N TYR A 10 -8.11 -0.65 4.20
CA TYR A 10 -8.41 0.19 5.36
C TYR A 10 -9.85 -0.08 5.80
N PRO A 11 -10.15 -0.26 7.10
CA PRO A 11 -11.54 -0.36 7.54
C PRO A 11 -12.27 0.90 7.12
N PHE A 12 -13.23 0.73 6.21
CA PHE A 12 -14.16 1.79 5.86
C PHE A 12 -14.94 2.16 7.12
N VAL A 13 -14.73 3.38 7.61
CA VAL A 13 -15.62 3.99 8.61
C VAL A 13 -16.90 4.37 7.87
N SER A 14 -17.75 3.38 7.58
CA SER A 14 -19.14 3.65 7.25
C SER A 14 -19.78 4.21 8.51
N SER A 15 -20.09 5.49 8.54
CA SER A 15 -21.06 6.04 9.48
C SER A 15 -22.35 5.20 9.38
N ALA A 16 -22.70 4.37 10.36
CA ALA A 16 -23.56 4.82 11.46
C ALA A 16 -23.59 3.92 12.74
N SER A 17 -22.67 2.96 12.95
CA SER A 17 -22.82 2.03 14.10
C SER A 17 -21.57 1.68 14.90
N ALA A 18 -20.35 1.97 14.43
CA ALA A 18 -19.15 1.69 15.20
C ALA A 18 -18.76 2.93 16.05
N PRO A 19 -18.43 2.75 17.34
CA PRO A 19 -17.89 3.84 18.14
C PRO A 19 -16.58 4.33 17.51
N GLN A 20 -16.47 5.65 17.33
CA GLN A 20 -15.21 6.28 16.92
C GLN A 20 -14.15 5.99 17.99
N LEU A 21 -13.03 5.38 17.59
CA LEU A 21 -11.92 5.07 18.51
C LEU A 21 -11.15 6.33 18.92
N THR A 22 -11.23 7.41 18.14
CA THR A 22 -10.52 8.68 18.38
C THR A 22 -11.26 9.86 17.73
N THR A 23 -11.08 11.05 18.29
CA THR A 23 -11.55 12.33 17.72
C THR A 23 -10.49 13.05 16.90
N GLN A 24 -9.30 12.46 16.77
CA GLN A 24 -8.21 13.02 15.97
C GLN A 24 -8.59 13.05 14.48
N ARG A 25 -8.04 14.03 13.75
CA ARG A 25 -8.21 14.11 12.30
C ARG A 25 -7.61 12.86 11.63
N PRO A 26 -8.27 12.30 10.60
CA PRO A 26 -7.70 11.19 9.83
C PRO A 26 -6.33 11.55 9.26
N PRO A 27 -5.38 10.60 9.20
CA PRO A 27 -4.08 10.84 8.60
C PRO A 27 -4.20 11.06 7.09
N GLU A 28 -3.22 11.72 6.48
CA GLU A 28 -3.15 11.88 5.02
C GLU A 28 -2.94 10.54 4.30
N TYR A 29 -2.13 9.66 4.91
CA TYR A 29 -1.85 8.31 4.44
C TYR A 29 -2.22 7.31 5.54
N TRP A 30 -2.97 6.28 5.19
CA TRP A 30 -3.45 5.30 6.17
C TRP A 30 -2.48 4.13 6.37
N CYS A 31 -1.61 3.87 5.40
CA CYS A 31 -0.48 2.97 5.55
C CYS A 31 0.69 3.39 4.66
N ASN A 32 1.86 2.89 5.02
CA ASN A 32 3.09 3.00 4.24
C ASN A 32 3.63 1.58 3.99
N ILE A 33 4.12 1.31 2.78
CA ILE A 33 4.64 0.01 2.38
C ILE A 33 6.09 0.18 1.97
N ALA A 34 6.98 -0.57 2.61
CA ALA A 34 8.39 -0.68 2.24
C ALA A 34 8.65 -2.07 1.65
N TYR A 35 9.30 -2.14 0.49
CA TYR A 35 9.69 -3.39 -0.14
C TYR A 35 11.17 -3.68 0.11
N PHE A 36 11.47 -4.93 0.46
CA PHE A 36 12.82 -5.40 0.71
C PHE A 36 13.09 -6.64 -0.13
N GLU A 37 14.29 -6.70 -0.71
CA GLU A 37 14.89 -7.93 -1.20
C GLU A 37 15.98 -8.31 -0.19
N LEU A 38 15.77 -9.43 0.51
CA LEU A 38 16.60 -9.83 1.66
C LEU A 38 16.62 -8.74 2.76
N ASP A 39 17.79 -8.18 3.06
CA ASP A 39 18.02 -7.13 4.05
C ASP A 39 18.08 -5.72 3.44
N GLN A 40 17.96 -5.61 2.12
CA GLN A 40 18.05 -4.35 1.41
C GLN A 40 16.66 -3.82 1.02
N GLN A 41 16.37 -2.57 1.37
CA GLN A 41 15.19 -1.88 0.87
C GLN A 41 15.37 -1.58 -0.63
N VAL A 42 14.36 -1.93 -1.42
CA VAL A 42 14.35 -1.71 -2.88
C VAL A 42 13.23 -0.74 -3.24
N GLY A 43 13.59 0.38 -3.87
CA GLY A 43 12.67 1.45 -4.22
C GLY A 43 12.30 2.37 -3.06
N GLU A 44 11.37 3.29 -3.33
CA GLU A 44 10.86 4.24 -2.34
C GLU A 44 9.72 3.66 -1.49
N LEU A 45 9.43 4.32 -0.37
CA LEU A 45 8.26 4.00 0.46
C LEU A 45 6.97 4.31 -0.30
N PHE A 46 6.12 3.31 -0.52
CA PHE A 46 4.82 3.52 -1.13
C PHE A 46 3.81 3.98 -0.07
N LYS A 47 3.44 5.26 -0.12
CA LYS A 47 2.46 5.85 0.79
C LYS A 47 1.06 5.70 0.20
N VAL A 48 0.11 5.17 0.96
CA VAL A 48 -1.27 4.96 0.49
C VAL A 48 -2.17 6.07 1.01
N PRO A 49 -2.63 6.99 0.14
CA PRO A 49 -3.51 8.07 0.56
C PRO A 49 -4.81 7.57 1.18
N SER A 50 -5.30 8.24 2.22
CA SER A 50 -6.54 7.90 2.92
C SER A 50 -7.81 8.00 2.06
N HIS A 51 -7.75 8.62 0.88
CA HIS A 51 -8.85 8.60 -0.09
C HIS A 51 -8.98 7.25 -0.83
N TYR A 52 -7.95 6.41 -0.80
CA TYR A 52 -8.04 5.02 -1.27
C TYR A 52 -8.30 4.09 -0.08
N THR A 53 -9.38 3.32 -0.17
CA THR A 53 -9.74 2.33 0.85
C THR A 53 -8.99 1.01 0.70
N ARG A 54 -8.27 0.83 -0.41
CA ARG A 54 -7.56 -0.39 -0.75
C ARG A 54 -6.31 -0.08 -1.55
N VAL A 55 -5.24 -0.81 -1.25
CA VAL A 55 -4.01 -0.87 -2.03
C VAL A 55 -3.79 -2.29 -2.55
N ILE A 56 -3.29 -2.41 -3.77
CA ILE A 56 -2.87 -3.69 -4.37
C ILE A 56 -1.35 -3.69 -4.48
N VAL A 57 -0.68 -4.74 -3.99
CA VAL A 57 0.76 -4.95 -4.21
C VAL A 57 0.94 -6.18 -5.10
N ASP A 58 1.67 -6.04 -6.20
CA ASP A 58 1.93 -7.14 -7.13
C ASP A 58 3.29 -7.03 -7.84
N GLY A 59 3.66 -8.08 -8.59
CA GLY A 59 4.90 -8.17 -9.34
C GLY A 59 4.82 -7.67 -10.79
N TYR A 60 3.75 -6.98 -11.19
CA TYR A 60 3.63 -6.43 -12.54
C TYR A 60 4.42 -5.12 -12.68
N THR A 61 4.36 -4.51 -13.86
CA THR A 61 5.18 -3.37 -14.25
C THR A 61 4.37 -2.14 -14.68
N ASP A 62 3.10 -2.00 -14.26
CA ASP A 62 2.23 -0.90 -14.68
C ASP A 62 2.32 0.30 -13.73
N PRO A 63 2.88 1.46 -14.16
CA PRO A 63 3.02 2.65 -13.31
C PRO A 63 1.73 3.47 -13.17
N SER A 64 0.65 3.11 -13.87
CA SER A 64 -0.48 4.01 -14.11
C SER A 64 -1.40 4.20 -12.90
N SER A 65 -1.34 3.30 -11.91
CA SER A 65 -2.31 3.25 -10.81
C SER A 65 -1.69 3.68 -9.48
N ARG A 66 -2.20 4.80 -8.92
CA ARG A 66 -1.73 5.38 -7.65
C ARG A 66 -2.12 4.58 -6.40
N ASN A 67 -3.03 3.62 -6.51
CA ASN A 67 -3.40 2.70 -5.43
C ASN A 67 -2.90 1.28 -5.67
N ARG A 68 -1.89 1.13 -6.54
CA ARG A 68 -1.27 -0.14 -6.89
C ARG A 68 0.25 0.01 -6.82
N PHE A 69 0.89 -0.79 -5.99
CA PHE A 69 2.34 -0.83 -5.85
C PHE A 69 2.90 -1.99 -6.67
N CYS A 70 3.45 -1.66 -7.84
CA CYS A 70 4.02 -2.62 -8.79
C CYS A 70 5.52 -2.82 -8.52
N LEU A 71 5.87 -3.97 -7.93
CA LEU A 71 7.24 -4.32 -7.57
C LEU A 71 8.10 -4.66 -8.80
N GLY A 72 7.49 -5.07 -9.91
CA GLY A 72 8.22 -5.49 -11.11
C GLY A 72 8.98 -4.37 -11.80
N GLN A 73 8.65 -3.10 -11.55
CA GLN A 73 9.40 -1.95 -12.09
C GLN A 73 10.60 -1.56 -11.24
N LEU A 74 10.70 -2.06 -10.01
CA LEU A 74 11.75 -1.63 -9.09
C LEU A 74 13.07 -2.32 -9.48
N SER A 75 14.09 -1.51 -9.76
CA SER A 75 15.44 -1.99 -10.01
C SER A 75 16.22 -2.11 -8.70
N ASN A 76 16.87 -3.26 -8.50
CA ASN A 76 17.90 -3.43 -7.48
C ASN A 76 19.22 -3.80 -8.15
N VAL A 77 20.29 -3.06 -7.86
CA VAL A 77 21.63 -3.30 -8.44
C VAL A 77 22.31 -4.54 -7.87
N HIS A 78 21.85 -5.04 -6.72
CA HIS A 78 22.40 -6.23 -6.06
C HIS A 78 21.60 -7.50 -6.36
N ARG A 79 20.73 -7.46 -7.37
CA ARG A 79 19.89 -8.59 -7.78
C ARG A 79 20.60 -9.56 -8.73
#